data_AF-A0A950U1B0-F1
#
_entry.id   AF-A0A950U1B0-F1
#
_cell.length_a   1.000
_cell.length_b   1.000
_cell.length_c   1.000
_cell.angle_alpha   90.00
_cell.angle_beta   90.00
_cell.angle_gamma   90.00
#
_symmetry.space_group_name_H-M   'P 1'
#
loop_
_entity.id
_entity.type
_entity.pdbx_description
1 polymer ?
#
loop_
_entity_poly.entity_id
_entity_poly.type
_entity_poly.pdbx_seq_one_letter_code
_entity_poly.pdbx_strand_id
1 'polypeptide(L)'
;YSRGAVIAASGAGATLLCDPMVDPRGGAYTVGLGLLSDLAVFPYHGTAADHLRERSVDLLPPAAVLAGVDEHTALVRDPDGAWTVEGEGSVTIYGEGERRSFRPGDQVPLDR
;
A
#
# COMPACT_ATOMS: atom_id res chain seq x y z
N TYR A 1 16.17 6.65 -7.85
CA TYR A 1 16.33 6.53 -6.39
C TYR A 1 17.48 5.61 -5.99
N SER A 2 17.86 4.61 -6.79
CA SER A 2 18.96 3.65 -6.56
C SER A 2 20.36 4.21 -6.22
N ARG A 3 20.53 5.54 -6.17
CA ARG A 3 21.75 6.23 -5.70
C ARG A 3 21.50 7.03 -4.41
N GLY A 4 20.54 6.60 -3.59
CA GLY A 4 20.23 7.20 -2.27
C GLY A 4 19.22 8.36 -2.28
N ALA A 5 18.46 8.54 -3.37
CA ALA A 5 17.41 9.57 -3.39
C ALA A 5 16.11 9.04 -2.75
N VAL A 6 15.45 9.87 -1.94
CA VAL A 6 14.13 9.57 -1.35
C VAL A 6 13.04 9.72 -2.41
N ILE A 7 12.08 8.80 -2.39
CA ILE A 7 10.83 8.90 -3.15
C ILE A 7 9.69 8.93 -2.15
N ALA A 8 8.77 9.87 -2.35
CA ALA A 8 7.52 9.94 -1.62
C ALA A 8 6.39 10.22 -2.61
N ALA A 9 5.23 9.63 -2.33
CA ALA A 9 4.00 9.88 -3.06
C ALA A 9 2.82 9.77 -2.12
N SER A 10 1.72 10.45 -2.43
CA SER A 10 0.51 10.44 -1.60
C SER A 10 -0.74 10.30 -2.47
N GLY A 11 -1.80 9.79 -1.84
CA GLY A 11 -3.08 9.59 -2.52
C GLY A 11 -2.96 8.68 -3.74
N ALA A 12 -3.59 9.10 -4.85
CA ALA A 12 -3.48 8.39 -6.13
C ALA A 12 -2.03 8.30 -6.66
N GLY A 13 -1.14 9.20 -6.26
CA GLY A 13 0.28 9.13 -6.60
C GLY A 13 0.99 7.91 -6.00
N ALA A 14 0.56 7.45 -4.82
CA ALA A 14 1.18 6.32 -4.14
C ALA A 14 0.91 4.99 -4.86
N THR A 15 -0.26 4.85 -5.50
CA THR A 15 -0.61 3.63 -6.24
C THR A 15 0.29 3.45 -7.47
N LEU A 16 0.68 4.55 -8.12
CA LEU A 16 1.57 4.56 -9.29
C LEU A 16 2.97 4.00 -9.03
N LEU A 17 3.47 4.04 -7.78
CA LEU A 17 4.81 3.52 -7.47
C LEU A 17 4.86 1.99 -7.48
N CYS A 18 3.70 1.34 -7.42
CA CYS A 18 3.56 -0.07 -7.14
C CYS A 18 3.17 -0.85 -8.40
N ASP A 19 3.50 -2.14 -8.44
CA ASP A 19 2.98 -3.08 -9.43
C ASP A 19 2.55 -4.37 -8.71
N PRO A 20 1.25 -4.67 -8.65
CA PRO A 20 0.15 -4.05 -9.41
C PRO A 20 -0.34 -2.71 -8.84
N MET A 21 -0.72 -1.77 -9.72
CA MET A 21 -1.33 -0.49 -9.34
C MET A 21 -2.85 -0.63 -9.18
N VAL A 22 -3.41 -0.19 -8.03
CA VAL A 22 -4.86 -0.05 -7.86
C VAL A 22 -5.39 1.07 -8.76
N ASP A 23 -6.37 0.75 -9.61
CA ASP A 23 -7.11 1.72 -10.41
C ASP A 23 -8.13 2.46 -9.52
N PRO A 24 -7.95 3.77 -9.27
CA PRO A 24 -8.81 4.55 -8.38
C PRO A 24 -10.25 4.68 -8.88
N ARG A 25 -10.55 4.31 -10.14
CA ARG A 25 -11.90 4.40 -10.72
C ARG A 25 -12.82 3.26 -10.27
N GLY A 26 -12.25 2.13 -9.86
CA GLY A 26 -13.06 0.94 -9.62
C GLY A 26 -12.40 -0.15 -8.77
N GLY A 27 -11.22 0.09 -8.18
CA GLY A 27 -10.56 -0.89 -7.32
C GLY A 27 -10.08 -2.16 -8.03
N ALA A 28 -9.96 -2.13 -9.37
CA ALA A 28 -9.28 -3.17 -10.12
C ALA A 28 -7.78 -2.85 -10.21
N TYR A 29 -7.01 -3.67 -10.94
CA TYR A 29 -5.57 -3.48 -11.08
C TYR A 29 -5.16 -3.12 -12.51
N THR A 30 -4.09 -2.35 -12.63
CA THR A 30 -3.39 -2.01 -13.87
C THR A 30 -1.88 -1.93 -13.62
N VAL A 31 -1.12 -1.61 -14.65
CA VAL A 31 0.34 -1.47 -14.57
C VAL A 31 0.71 -0.11 -13.96
N GLY A 32 1.52 -0.15 -12.91
CA GLY A 32 2.17 1.04 -12.35
C GLY A 32 3.61 1.21 -12.84
N LEU A 33 4.38 2.06 -12.17
CA LEU A 33 5.80 2.28 -12.47
C LEU A 33 6.69 1.12 -12.01
N GLY A 34 6.18 0.24 -11.13
CA GLY A 34 6.89 -0.96 -10.68
C GLY A 34 8.16 -0.68 -9.89
N LEU A 35 8.19 0.41 -9.11
CA LEU A 35 9.30 0.66 -8.17
C LEU A 35 9.25 -0.32 -6.99
N LEU A 36 8.04 -0.76 -6.64
CA LEU A 36 7.75 -1.79 -5.64
C LEU A 36 6.91 -2.88 -6.31
N SER A 37 7.52 -4.02 -6.56
CA SER A 37 6.85 -5.20 -7.11
C SER A 37 6.14 -6.00 -6.02
N ASP A 38 5.06 -6.70 -6.39
CA ASP A 38 4.26 -7.55 -5.50
C ASP A 38 3.65 -6.81 -4.30
N LEU A 39 3.59 -5.48 -4.38
CA LEU A 39 2.91 -4.61 -3.44
C LEU A 39 1.90 -3.80 -4.23
N ALA A 40 0.73 -3.59 -3.66
CA ALA A 40 -0.27 -2.65 -4.11
C ALA A 40 -0.60 -1.70 -2.96
N VAL A 41 -0.99 -0.48 -3.28
CA VAL A 41 -1.41 0.53 -2.28
C VAL A 41 -2.85 0.94 -2.55
N PHE A 42 -3.67 0.92 -1.50
CA PHE A 42 -5.02 1.47 -1.49
C PHE A 42 -5.05 2.72 -0.59
N PRO A 43 -5.05 3.93 -1.17
CA PRO A 43 -5.03 5.17 -0.41
C PRO A 43 -6.41 5.49 0.16
N TYR A 44 -6.46 6.39 1.15
CA TYR A 44 -7.70 6.86 1.78
C TYR A 44 -8.50 5.70 2.39
N HIS A 45 -7.80 4.70 2.94
CA HIS A 45 -8.39 3.45 3.36
C HIS A 45 -9.46 3.61 4.45
N GLY A 46 -9.30 4.62 5.32
CA GLY A 46 -10.21 4.95 6.40
C GLY A 46 -11.52 5.62 5.97
N THR A 47 -11.55 6.30 4.81
CA THR A 47 -12.76 7.03 4.36
C THR A 47 -13.28 6.64 2.98
N ALA A 48 -12.51 5.91 2.17
CA ALA A 48 -12.94 5.46 0.86
C ALA A 48 -14.14 4.49 0.96
N ALA A 49 -14.97 4.48 -0.08
CA ALA A 49 -16.14 3.63 -0.12
C ALA A 49 -15.76 2.13 -0.05
N ASP A 50 -16.44 1.39 0.83
CA ASP A 50 -16.12 -0.01 1.14
C ASP A 50 -16.02 -0.92 -0.07
N HIS A 51 -16.94 -0.75 -1.04
CA HIS A 51 -16.97 -1.57 -2.25
C HIS A 51 -15.71 -1.44 -3.14
N LEU A 52 -15.01 -0.30 -3.10
CA LEU A 52 -13.75 -0.14 -3.85
C LEU A 52 -12.62 -0.93 -3.19
N ARG A 53 -12.59 -0.92 -1.85
CA ARG A 53 -11.62 -1.67 -1.06
C ARG A 53 -11.87 -3.18 -1.18
N GLU A 54 -13.11 -3.62 -0.97
CA GLU A 54 -13.52 -5.02 -1.10
C GLU A 54 -13.14 -5.57 -2.47
N ARG A 55 -13.46 -4.83 -3.54
CA ARG A 55 -13.08 -5.21 -4.90
C ARG A 55 -11.57 -5.28 -5.12
N SER A 56 -10.80 -4.38 -4.51
CA SER A 56 -9.33 -4.43 -4.58
C SER A 56 -8.79 -5.68 -3.89
N VAL A 57 -9.34 -6.04 -2.73
CA VAL A 57 -8.97 -7.27 -2.02
C VAL A 57 -9.36 -8.51 -2.83
N ASP A 58 -10.56 -8.56 -3.40
CA ASP A 58 -11.06 -9.70 -4.16
C ASP A 58 -10.27 -9.96 -5.44
N LEU A 59 -9.77 -8.90 -6.08
CA LEU A 59 -9.01 -8.98 -7.33
C LEU A 59 -7.49 -9.01 -7.11
N LEU A 60 -7.03 -9.02 -5.86
CA LEU A 60 -5.61 -8.99 -5.53
C LEU A 60 -4.91 -10.23 -6.13
N PRO A 61 -3.85 -10.03 -6.95
CA PRO A 61 -3.09 -11.16 -7.47
C PRO A 61 -2.48 -12.00 -6.33
N PRO A 62 -2.48 -13.34 -6.42
CA PRO A 62 -2.03 -14.19 -5.32
C PRO A 62 -0.60 -13.95 -4.81
N ALA A 63 0.29 -13.45 -5.67
CA ALA A 63 1.68 -13.14 -5.32
C ALA A 63 1.85 -11.77 -4.64
N ALA A 64 0.82 -10.91 -4.69
CA ALA A 64 0.88 -9.53 -4.23
C ALA A 64 0.22 -9.36 -2.86
N VAL A 65 0.59 -8.28 -2.17
CA VAL A 65 -0.07 -7.82 -0.95
C VAL A 65 -0.65 -6.43 -1.18
N LEU A 66 -1.79 -6.12 -0.56
CA LEU A 66 -2.42 -4.80 -0.60
C LEU A 66 -2.20 -4.08 0.73
N ALA A 67 -1.55 -2.92 0.69
CA ALA A 67 -1.45 -2.00 1.81
C ALA A 67 -2.55 -0.93 1.72
N GLY A 68 -3.58 -1.07 2.54
CA GLY A 68 -4.55 -0.01 2.81
C GLY A 68 -3.95 1.02 3.75
N VAL A 69 -3.81 2.27 3.28
CA VAL A 69 -3.21 3.36 4.06
C VAL A 69 -4.29 4.39 4.37
N ASP A 70 -4.56 4.59 5.66
CA ASP A 70 -5.51 5.59 6.12
C ASP A 70 -5.02 7.01 5.79
N GLU A 71 -5.92 7.99 5.90
CA GLU A 71 -5.59 9.39 5.76
C GLU A 71 -4.58 9.83 6.83
N HIS A 72 -3.80 10.87 6.54
CA HIS A 72 -2.78 11.39 7.46
C HIS A 72 -1.81 10.30 7.98
N THR A 73 -1.61 9.25 7.18
CA THR A 73 -0.78 8.08 7.52
C THR A 73 0.20 7.80 6.39
N ALA A 74 1.39 7.33 6.72
CA ALA A 74 2.42 6.92 5.78
C ALA A 74 2.91 5.51 6.12
N LEU A 75 3.20 4.75 5.08
CA LEU A 75 3.98 3.52 5.15
C LEU A 75 5.38 3.84 4.62
N VAL A 76 6.38 3.84 5.50
CA VAL A 76 7.74 4.30 5.21
C VAL A 76 8.67 3.10 5.13
N ARG A 77 9.50 3.04 4.09
CA ARG A 77 10.55 2.03 3.94
C ARG A 77 11.91 2.64 4.18
N ASP A 78 12.62 2.14 5.18
CA ASP A 78 13.99 2.55 5.48
C ASP A 78 15.01 1.93 4.50
N PRO A 79 16.25 2.45 4.44
CA PRO A 79 17.29 1.92 3.55
C PRO A 79 17.66 0.45 3.81
N ASP A 80 17.46 -0.04 5.03
CA ASP A 80 17.67 -1.44 5.41
C ASP A 80 16.50 -2.36 5.01
N GLY A 81 15.42 -1.78 4.49
CA GLY A 81 14.21 -2.49 4.05
C GLY A 81 13.15 -2.65 5.12
N ALA A 82 13.38 -2.14 6.34
CA ALA A 82 12.34 -2.11 7.36
C ALA A 82 11.18 -1.20 6.95
N TRP A 83 9.95 -1.63 7.26
CA TRP A 83 8.73 -0.89 6.97
C TRP A 83 8.08 -0.43 8.26
N THR A 84 7.80 0.86 8.38
CA THR A 84 7.13 1.46 9.54
C THR A 84 5.87 2.21 9.16
N VAL A 85 4.91 2.24 10.08
CA VAL A 85 3.76 3.12 9.98
C VAL A 85 4.07 4.43 10.68
N GLU A 86 3.75 5.54 10.04
CA GLU A 86 3.87 6.89 10.59
C GLU A 86 2.57 7.67 10.40
N GLY A 87 2.32 8.67 11.25
CA GLY A 87 1.15 9.54 11.16
C GLY A 87 0.06 9.24 12.19
N GLU A 88 -1.20 9.49 11.84
CA GLU A 88 -2.33 9.49 12.79
C GLU A 88 -3.21 8.23 12.71
N GLY A 89 -3.32 7.61 11.53
CA GLY A 89 -4.17 6.45 11.28
C GLY A 89 -3.39 5.13 11.29
N SER A 90 -3.89 4.13 10.58
CA SER A 90 -3.28 2.79 10.50
C SER A 90 -2.96 2.39 9.08
N VAL A 91 -2.06 1.41 8.95
CA VAL A 91 -1.85 0.66 7.71
C VAL A 91 -2.44 -0.73 7.89
N THR A 92 -3.30 -1.16 6.97
CA THR A 92 -3.87 -2.50 6.95
C THR A 92 -3.32 -3.30 5.78
N ILE A 93 -2.67 -4.43 6.05
CA ILE A 93 -2.15 -5.34 5.05
C ILE A 93 -3.17 -6.45 4.78
N TYR A 94 -3.45 -6.67 3.50
CA TYR A 94 -4.24 -7.78 2.99
C TYR A 94 -3.34 -8.69 2.14
N GLY A 95 -3.38 -9.98 2.38
CA GLY A 95 -2.59 -10.97 1.63
C GLY A 95 -2.82 -12.38 2.18
N GLU A 96 -2.77 -13.40 1.31
CA GLU A 96 -2.98 -14.81 1.68
C GLU A 96 -4.30 -15.09 2.45
N GLY A 97 -5.32 -14.26 2.25
CA GLY A 97 -6.59 -14.34 2.98
C GLY A 97 -6.55 -13.78 4.40
N GLU A 98 -5.41 -13.23 4.83
CA GLU A 98 -5.26 -12.54 6.10
C GLU A 98 -5.47 -11.03 5.97
N ARG A 99 -5.89 -10.41 7.08
CA ARG A 99 -5.92 -8.96 7.26
C ARG A 99 -5.27 -8.59 8.58
N ARG A 100 -4.23 -7.76 8.55
CA ARG A 100 -3.51 -7.28 9.74
C ARG A 100 -3.36 -5.76 9.71
N SER A 101 -3.68 -5.09 10.81
CA SER A 101 -3.57 -3.63 10.93
C SER A 101 -2.44 -3.24 11.88
N PHE A 102 -1.72 -2.19 11.52
CA PHE A 102 -0.52 -1.67 12.18
C PHE A 102 -0.71 -0.18 12.46
N ARG A 103 -0.30 0.25 13.66
CA ARG A 103 -0.43 1.62 14.17
C ARG A 103 0.88 2.40 14.02
N PRO A 104 0.87 3.73 14.17
CA PRO A 104 2.09 4.53 14.09
C PRO A 104 3.16 4.01 15.06
N GLY A 105 4.38 3.83 14.57
CA GLY A 105 5.51 3.22 15.26
C GLY A 105 5.63 1.69 15.13
N ASP A 106 4.60 1.00 14.63
CA ASP A 106 4.68 -0.45 14.40
C ASP A 106 5.54 -0.76 13.17
N GLN A 107 6.26 -1.88 13.26
CA GLN A 107 6.96 -2.50 12.13
C GLN A 107 5.99 -3.39 11.35
N VAL A 108 5.99 -3.25 10.03
CA VAL A 108 5.16 -4.03 9.12
C VAL A 108 6.02 -5.11 8.46
N PRO A 109 5.71 -6.41 8.61
CA PRO A 109 6.49 -7.49 8.03
C PRO A 109 6.21 -7.62 6.52
N LEU A 110 6.77 -6.71 5.74
CA LEU A 110 6.71 -6.72 4.27
C LEU A 110 8.12 -6.99 3.73
N ASP A 111 8.38 -8.22 3.30
CA ASP A 111 9.66 -8.62 2.71
C ASP A 111 9.75 -8.19 1.23
N ARG A 112 9.59 -6.88 0.96
CA ARG A 112 9.53 -6.29 -0.38
C ARG A 112 10.50 -5.11 -0.54
#